data_AF-A0A1B0CM94-F1
#
_entry.id   AF-A0A1B0CM94-F1
#
_cell.length_a   1.000
_cell.length_b   1.000
_cell.length_c   1.000
_cell.angle_alpha   90.00
_cell.angle_beta   90.00
_cell.angle_gamma   90.00
#
_symmetry.space_group_name_H-M   'P 1'
#
loop_
_entity.id
_entity.type
_entity.pdbx_description
1 polymer ?
#
loop_
_entity_poly.entity_id
_entity_poly.type
_entity_poly.pdbx_seq_one_letter_code
_entity_poly.pdbx_strand_id
1 'polypeptide(L)'
;MLQQILQDMRVDQELLEGLTETEKQTLFCIMREEQVRRWRVWDQEESSKRRQSTDSRTKSVDFLMGEDGEPWVWVMGEHPDDKSIEEILAEEAQQRARELAEIEAKELRKSVEVKLSDIIELDQITSSKLEDDEMPKIEDMEIYCSVDELRERINNSQNAPAVPPNKPTGYKAITNFNINSNAGDKKRDVLQEISLNSKATQKVAARVQLWEQRLIGERTCEILKGMQKKQQDAAREAEEAAKQEEELWKEQGIHILFYFTSSIA
;
A
#
# COMPACT_ATOMS: atom_id res chain seq x y z
N MET A 1 -0.84 81.16 0.38
CA MET A 1 -0.12 80.11 -0.39
C MET A 1 0.65 79.16 0.52
N LEU A 2 1.62 79.61 1.33
CA LEU A 2 2.35 78.73 2.27
C LEU A 2 1.43 77.93 3.21
N GLN A 3 0.39 78.58 3.76
CA GLN A 3 -0.58 77.90 4.62
C GLN A 3 -1.32 76.75 3.92
N GLN A 4 -1.60 76.87 2.61
CA GLN A 4 -2.24 75.81 1.82
C GLN A 4 -1.30 74.61 1.66
N ILE A 5 -0.02 74.88 1.37
CA ILE A 5 1.03 73.85 1.27
C ILE A 5 1.20 73.10 2.60
N LEU A 6 1.20 73.82 3.73
CA LEU A 6 1.29 73.20 5.05
C LEU A 6 0.02 72.43 5.41
N GLN A 7 -1.14 72.80 4.86
CA GLN A 7 -2.38 72.05 5.04
C GLN A 7 -2.37 70.73 4.25
N ASP A 8 -2.05 70.81 2.96
CA ASP A 8 -2.11 69.69 2.01
C ASP A 8 -0.85 68.82 2.01
N MET A 9 0.25 69.31 2.61
CA MET A 9 1.58 68.68 2.64
C MET A 9 2.17 68.38 1.25
N ARG A 10 1.67 69.04 0.21
CA ARG A 10 2.11 68.94 -1.18
C ARG A 10 2.54 70.31 -1.70
N VAL A 11 3.60 70.34 -2.51
CA VAL A 11 4.14 71.56 -3.13
C VAL A 11 4.13 71.37 -4.65
N ASP A 12 3.64 72.36 -5.38
CA ASP A 12 3.67 72.35 -6.85
C ASP A 12 5.08 72.63 -7.39
N GLN A 13 5.47 71.92 -8.45
CA GLN A 13 6.81 71.99 -9.02
C GLN A 13 7.19 73.41 -9.50
N GLU A 14 6.27 74.12 -10.15
CA GLU A 14 6.50 75.49 -10.63
C GLU A 14 6.76 76.48 -9.47
N LEU A 15 6.10 76.28 -8.33
CA LEU A 15 6.31 77.09 -7.13
C LEU A 15 7.67 76.77 -6.50
N LEU A 16 8.06 75.50 -6.47
CA LEU A 16 9.35 75.09 -5.94
C LEU A 16 10.52 75.58 -6.81
N GLU A 17 10.36 75.67 -8.12
CA GLU A 17 11.37 76.20 -9.05
C GLU A 17 11.54 77.72 -8.94
N GLY A 18 10.47 78.46 -8.64
CA GLY A 18 10.51 79.91 -8.43
C GLY A 18 11.14 80.36 -7.11
N LEU A 19 11.32 79.47 -6.13
CA LEU A 19 11.97 79.78 -4.86
C LEU A 19 13.50 79.70 -4.96
N THR A 20 14.21 80.55 -4.22
CA THR A 20 15.66 80.42 -4.03
C THR A 20 15.99 79.19 -3.19
N GLU A 21 17.19 78.61 -3.33
CA GLU A 21 17.59 77.40 -2.60
C GLU A 21 17.40 77.55 -1.08
N THR A 22 17.75 78.72 -0.52
CA THR A 22 17.55 79.03 0.90
C THR A 22 16.09 79.02 1.34
N GLU A 23 15.18 79.48 0.48
CA GLU A 23 13.74 79.49 0.75
C GLU A 23 13.16 78.06 0.65
N LYS A 24 13.66 77.23 -0.28
CA LYS A 24 13.29 75.82 -0.37
C LYS A 24 13.69 75.05 0.88
N GLN A 25 14.94 75.23 1.35
CA GLN A 25 15.41 74.61 2.58
C GLN A 25 14.56 75.03 3.78
N THR A 26 14.24 76.32 3.90
CA THR A 26 13.36 76.84 4.95
C THR A 26 11.95 76.23 4.87
N LEU A 27 11.38 76.14 3.67
CA LEU A 27 10.08 75.52 3.43
C LEU A 27 10.07 74.05 3.87
N PHE A 28 11.09 73.27 3.49
CA PHE A 28 11.19 71.86 3.88
C PHE A 28 11.35 71.67 5.39
N CYS A 29 12.10 72.55 6.07
CA CYS A 29 12.18 72.53 7.53
C CYS A 29 10.81 72.72 8.18
N ILE A 30 10.06 73.75 7.76
CA ILE A 30 8.72 74.04 8.30
C ILE A 30 7.74 72.91 7.98
N MET A 31 7.78 72.37 6.76
CA MET A 31 6.95 71.22 6.37
C MET A 31 7.30 69.98 7.21
N ARG A 32 8.58 69.73 7.47
CA ARG A 32 9.02 68.59 8.27
C ARG A 32 8.55 68.72 9.72
N GLU A 33 8.66 69.91 10.29
CA GLU A 33 8.13 70.21 11.62
C GLU A 33 6.62 69.95 11.70
N GLU A 34 5.87 70.39 10.68
CA GLU A 34 4.42 70.17 10.62
C GLU A 34 4.07 68.68 10.46
N GLN A 35 4.81 67.91 9.65
CA GLN A 35 4.64 66.45 9.60
C GLN A 35 4.85 65.81 10.96
N VAL A 36 5.93 66.18 11.66
CA VAL A 36 6.25 65.64 12.97
C VAL A 36 5.19 66.06 14.00
N ARG A 37 4.68 67.29 13.94
CA ARG A 37 3.60 67.76 14.80
C ARG A 37 2.31 66.97 14.57
N ARG A 38 1.88 66.79 13.32
CA ARG A 38 0.70 65.98 12.97
C ARG A 38 0.86 64.52 13.38
N TRP A 39 2.04 63.94 13.13
CA TRP A 39 2.34 62.58 13.53
C TRP A 39 2.29 62.41 15.05
N ARG A 40 2.89 63.32 15.84
CA ARG A 40 2.81 63.27 17.31
C ARG A 40 1.38 63.37 17.83
N VAL A 41 0.55 64.23 17.24
CA VAL A 41 -0.87 64.34 17.59
C VAL A 41 -1.60 63.04 17.29
N TRP A 42 -1.41 62.48 16.09
CA TRP A 42 -1.99 61.20 15.70
C TRP A 42 -1.52 60.05 16.62
N ASP A 43 -0.23 59.98 16.94
CA ASP A 43 0.35 58.93 17.79
C ASP A 43 -0.18 59.03 19.24
N GLN A 44 -0.38 60.24 19.76
CA GLN A 44 -1.01 60.48 21.05
C GLN A 44 -2.49 60.07 21.06
N GLU A 45 -3.23 60.37 19.99
CA GLU A 45 -4.62 59.93 19.85
C GLU A 45 -4.74 58.42 19.69
N GLU A 46 -3.89 57.81 18.88
CA GLU A 46 -3.89 56.37 18.61
C GLU A 46 -3.48 55.57 19.86
N SER A 47 -2.44 56.02 20.58
CA SER A 47 -2.07 55.43 21.88
C SER A 47 -3.17 55.60 22.94
N SER A 48 -3.92 56.70 22.91
CA SER A 48 -5.06 56.93 23.81
C SER A 48 -6.26 56.05 23.45
N LYS A 49 -6.56 55.86 22.15
CA LYS A 49 -7.59 54.93 21.64
C LYS A 49 -7.27 53.49 21.99
N ARG A 50 -6.02 53.06 21.81
CA ARG A 50 -5.54 51.71 22.23
C ARG A 50 -5.72 51.46 23.73
N ARG A 51 -5.64 52.51 24.56
CA ARG A 51 -5.88 52.41 26.02
C ARG A 51 -7.36 52.45 26.40
N GLN A 52 -8.20 53.09 25.58
CA GLN A 52 -9.64 53.23 25.82
C GLN A 52 -10.49 52.11 25.20
N SER A 53 -9.94 51.32 24.27
CA SER A 53 -10.65 50.23 23.59
C SER A 53 -10.78 48.94 24.40
N THR A 54 -10.92 49.03 25.73
CA THR A 54 -11.34 47.89 26.57
C THR A 54 -12.85 47.69 26.54
N ASP A 55 -13.52 48.09 25.45
CA ASP A 55 -14.94 47.81 25.29
C ASP A 55 -15.14 46.41 24.70
N SER A 56 -16.01 45.69 25.41
CA SER A 56 -16.15 44.25 25.59
C SER A 56 -16.64 43.46 24.37
N ARG A 57 -16.24 43.80 23.14
CA ARG A 57 -16.78 43.12 21.94
C ARG A 57 -15.89 43.00 20.71
N THR A 58 -14.58 43.23 20.82
CA THR A 58 -13.64 42.92 19.73
C THR A 58 -12.64 41.87 20.19
N LYS A 59 -12.45 40.82 19.37
CA LYS A 59 -11.50 39.74 19.67
C LYS A 59 -10.08 40.32 19.57
N SER A 60 -9.40 40.50 20.71
CA SER A 60 -7.98 40.82 20.73
C SER A 60 -7.17 39.52 20.64
N VAL A 61 -6.04 39.57 19.93
CA VAL A 61 -5.04 38.52 19.93
C VAL A 61 -3.86 39.05 20.72
N ASP A 62 -3.70 38.54 21.93
CA ASP A 62 -2.56 38.85 22.79
C ASP A 62 -1.59 37.66 22.72
N PHE A 63 -0.30 37.94 22.54
CA PHE A 63 0.72 36.91 22.56
C PHE A 63 0.95 36.44 24.00
N LEU A 64 0.95 35.12 24.20
CA LEU A 64 1.47 34.54 25.43
C LEU A 64 2.96 34.88 25.49
N MET A 65 3.44 35.42 26.60
CA MET A 65 4.86 35.77 26.78
C MET A 65 5.57 34.69 27.59
N GLY A 66 6.82 34.37 27.22
CA GLY A 66 7.72 33.49 27.96
C GLY A 66 8.34 34.18 29.19
N GLU A 67 9.10 33.40 29.97
CA GLU A 67 9.81 33.89 31.17
C GLU A 67 10.90 34.93 30.85
N ASP A 68 11.38 34.91 29.61
CA ASP A 68 12.33 35.85 29.02
C ASP A 68 11.70 37.19 28.60
N GLY A 69 10.36 37.28 28.59
CA GLY A 69 9.65 38.44 28.08
C GLY A 69 9.65 38.51 26.55
N GLU A 70 9.97 37.43 25.85
CA GLU A 70 9.71 37.25 24.43
C GLU A 70 8.36 36.50 24.23
N PRO A 71 7.73 36.55 23.05
CA PRO A 71 6.54 35.75 22.78
C PRO A 71 6.83 34.24 22.94
N TRP A 72 5.95 33.52 23.63
CA TRP A 72 6.04 32.08 23.84
C TRP A 72 6.04 31.34 22.50
N VAL A 73 7.09 30.56 22.25
CA VAL A 73 7.23 29.71 21.08
C VAL A 73 7.21 28.25 21.53
N TRP A 74 6.37 27.43 20.91
CA TRP A 74 6.43 25.97 21.03
C TRP A 74 7.06 25.40 19.76
N VAL A 75 8.20 24.73 19.91
CA VAL A 75 8.83 23.92 18.86
C VAL A 75 8.38 22.46 19.00
N MET A 76 7.66 21.93 17.99
CA MET A 76 7.26 20.52 17.97
C MET A 76 8.49 19.61 18.10
N GLY A 77 8.44 18.68 19.07
CA GLY A 77 9.50 17.68 19.30
C GLY A 77 10.55 18.09 20.33
N GLU A 78 10.48 19.27 20.93
CA GLU A 78 11.32 19.67 22.06
C GLU A 78 10.71 19.27 23.41
N HIS A 79 9.37 19.15 23.48
CA HIS A 79 8.69 18.71 24.69
C HIS A 79 8.89 17.20 24.91
N PRO A 80 9.11 16.73 26.15
CA PRO A 80 9.36 15.30 26.45
C PRO A 80 8.23 14.34 26.05
N ASP A 81 7.02 14.86 25.86
CA ASP A 81 5.85 14.08 25.43
C ASP A 81 5.56 14.18 23.92
N ASP A 82 6.29 15.03 23.19
CA ASP A 82 6.12 15.19 21.75
C ASP A 82 6.87 14.08 21.00
N LYS A 83 6.22 13.48 20.00
CA LYS A 83 6.90 12.57 19.07
C LYS A 83 7.91 13.36 18.25
N SER A 84 9.08 12.77 18.04
CA SER A 84 10.06 13.36 17.12
C SER A 84 9.49 13.39 15.70
N ILE A 85 9.92 14.37 14.90
CA ILE A 85 9.53 14.47 13.48
C ILE A 85 9.85 13.16 12.73
N GLU A 86 10.99 12.54 13.04
CA GLU A 86 11.40 11.26 12.45
C GLU A 86 10.43 10.12 12.81
N GLU A 87 9.98 10.06 14.06
CA GLU A 87 9.03 9.05 14.53
C GLU A 87 7.66 9.22 13.87
N ILE A 88 7.18 10.45 13.70
CA ILE A 88 5.91 10.74 13.00
C ILE A 88 6.00 10.26 11.54
N LEU A 89 7.09 10.60 10.84
CA LEU A 89 7.29 10.19 9.46
C LEU A 89 7.41 8.67 9.31
N ALA A 90 8.11 8.02 10.24
CA ALA A 90 8.24 6.57 10.26
C ALA A 90 6.89 5.88 10.49
N GLU A 91 6.08 6.38 11.44
CA GLU A 91 4.74 5.85 11.71
C GLU A 91 3.82 6.02 10.49
N GLU A 92 3.85 7.19 9.85
CA GLU A 92 3.05 7.46 8.66
C GLU A 92 3.44 6.54 7.49
N ALA A 93 4.74 6.34 7.27
CA ALA A 93 5.22 5.42 6.25
C ALA A 93 4.78 3.97 6.52
N GLN A 94 4.81 3.54 7.78
CA GLN A 94 4.33 2.20 8.17
C GLN A 94 2.82 2.03 8.00
N GLN A 95 2.04 3.08 8.27
CA GLN A 95 0.59 3.05 8.05
C GLN A 95 0.29 2.95 6.56
N ARG A 96 0.92 3.79 5.73
CA ARG A 96 0.78 3.73 4.26
C ARG A 96 1.17 2.37 3.69
N ALA A 97 2.28 1.79 4.16
CA ALA A 97 2.71 0.46 3.72
C ALA A 97 1.68 -0.63 4.09
N ARG A 98 1.07 -0.55 5.28
CA ARG A 98 0.01 -1.48 5.71
C ARG A 98 -1.24 -1.36 4.84
N GLU A 99 -1.70 -0.15 4.58
CA GLU A 99 -2.87 0.09 3.74
C GLU A 99 -2.68 -0.42 2.31
N LEU A 100 -1.51 -0.16 1.71
CA LEU A 100 -1.15 -0.69 0.40
C LEU A 100 -1.16 -2.22 0.38
N ALA A 101 -0.54 -2.86 1.38
CA ALA A 101 -0.53 -4.31 1.49
C ALA A 101 -1.96 -4.89 1.64
N GLU A 102 -2.85 -4.21 2.37
CA GLU A 102 -4.25 -4.64 2.46
C GLU A 102 -5.02 -4.50 1.14
N ILE A 103 -4.79 -3.42 0.40
CA ILE A 103 -5.42 -3.19 -0.90
C ILE A 103 -4.96 -4.28 -1.88
N GLU A 104 -3.66 -4.50 -2.00
CA GLU A 104 -3.09 -5.55 -2.85
C GLU A 104 -3.62 -6.93 -2.47
N ALA A 105 -3.69 -7.24 -1.18
CA ALA A 105 -4.24 -8.52 -0.71
C ALA A 105 -5.73 -8.67 -1.07
N LYS A 106 -6.52 -7.61 -0.97
CA LYS A 106 -7.95 -7.61 -1.37
C LYS A 106 -8.09 -7.80 -2.88
N GLU A 107 -7.26 -7.14 -3.68
CA GLU A 107 -7.26 -7.29 -5.13
C GLU A 107 -6.85 -8.71 -5.55
N LEU A 108 -5.81 -9.26 -4.93
CA LEU A 108 -5.40 -10.64 -5.16
C LEU A 108 -6.54 -11.62 -4.83
N ARG A 109 -7.23 -11.44 -3.69
CA ARG A 109 -8.39 -12.25 -3.32
C ARG A 109 -9.50 -12.19 -4.37
N LYS A 110 -9.88 -10.99 -4.82
CA LYS A 110 -10.88 -10.82 -5.89
C LYS A 110 -10.44 -11.52 -7.18
N SER A 111 -9.17 -11.39 -7.55
CA SER A 111 -8.64 -12.02 -8.77
C SER A 111 -8.66 -13.56 -8.69
N VAL A 112 -8.41 -14.11 -7.50
CA VAL A 112 -8.46 -15.56 -7.25
C VAL A 112 -9.91 -16.04 -7.27
N GLU A 113 -10.84 -15.29 -6.69
CA GLU A 113 -12.26 -15.60 -6.70
C GLU A 113 -12.84 -15.61 -8.12
N VAL A 114 -12.52 -14.62 -8.95
CA VAL A 114 -12.92 -14.59 -10.37
C VAL A 114 -12.35 -15.81 -11.12
N LYS A 115 -11.07 -16.12 -10.94
CA LYS A 115 -10.47 -17.30 -11.58
C LYS A 115 -11.15 -18.60 -11.10
N LEU A 116 -11.54 -18.66 -9.83
CA LEU A 116 -12.23 -19.81 -9.27
C LEU A 116 -13.65 -19.94 -9.84
N SER A 117 -14.39 -18.83 -9.97
CA SER A 117 -15.71 -18.85 -10.61
C SER A 117 -15.64 -19.28 -12.07
N ASP A 118 -14.65 -18.79 -12.82
CA ASP A 118 -14.45 -19.19 -14.22
C ASP A 118 -14.17 -20.69 -14.35
N ILE A 119 -13.39 -21.26 -13.43
CA ILE A 119 -13.11 -22.71 -13.40
C ILE A 119 -14.38 -23.50 -13.09
N ILE A 120 -15.20 -23.04 -12.14
CA ILE A 120 -16.46 -23.71 -11.77
C ILE A 120 -17.46 -23.65 -12.94
N GLU A 121 -17.58 -22.50 -13.62
CA GLU A 121 -18.43 -22.35 -14.80
C GLU A 121 -17.97 -23.27 -15.93
N LEU A 122 -16.66 -23.35 -16.16
CA LEU A 122 -16.09 -24.24 -17.16
C LEU A 122 -16.36 -25.72 -16.85
N ASP A 123 -16.23 -26.13 -15.58
CA ASP A 123 -16.53 -27.49 -15.11
C ASP A 123 -18.01 -27.83 -15.32
N GLN A 124 -18.92 -26.91 -14.99
CA GLN A 124 -20.36 -27.04 -15.24
C GLN A 124 -20.67 -27.18 -16.73
N ILE A 125 -20.07 -26.34 -17.58
CA ILE A 125 -20.24 -26.42 -19.04
C ILE A 125 -19.71 -27.75 -19.57
N THR A 126 -18.55 -28.22 -19.11
CA THR A 126 -18.03 -29.55 -19.53
C THR A 126 -18.92 -30.67 -19.05
N SER A 127 -19.46 -30.59 -17.83
CA SER A 127 -20.35 -31.61 -17.28
C SER A 127 -21.70 -31.65 -18.02
N SER A 128 -22.25 -30.50 -18.41
CA SER A 128 -23.45 -30.44 -19.25
C SER A 128 -23.19 -30.90 -20.68
N LYS A 129 -22.02 -30.59 -21.25
CA LYS A 129 -21.65 -31.02 -22.61
C LYS A 129 -21.35 -32.52 -22.69
N LEU A 130 -20.93 -33.14 -21.59
CA LEU A 130 -20.78 -34.59 -21.46
C LEU A 130 -22.12 -35.33 -21.28
N GLU A 131 -23.24 -34.64 -21.00
CA GLU A 131 -24.58 -35.26 -21.03
C GLU A 131 -25.18 -35.30 -22.46
N ASP A 132 -24.76 -34.40 -23.36
CA ASP A 132 -25.33 -34.30 -24.72
C ASP A 132 -24.57 -35.11 -25.78
N ASP A 133 -23.28 -35.43 -25.57
CA ASP A 133 -22.52 -36.30 -26.48
C ASP A 133 -22.59 -37.76 -26.01
N GLU A 134 -23.38 -38.58 -26.71
CA GLU A 134 -23.49 -40.02 -26.55
C GLU A 134 -22.08 -40.66 -26.44
N MET A 135 -21.78 -41.19 -25.26
CA MET A 135 -20.52 -41.83 -24.91
C MET A 135 -20.10 -42.83 -26.02
N PRO A 136 -18.92 -42.70 -26.64
CA PRO A 136 -18.44 -43.73 -27.55
C PRO A 136 -18.30 -45.03 -26.76
N LYS A 137 -19.01 -46.07 -27.21
CA LYS A 137 -18.96 -47.41 -26.64
C LYS A 137 -17.50 -47.89 -26.70
N ILE A 138 -16.84 -47.85 -25.55
CA ILE A 138 -15.57 -48.54 -25.34
C ILE A 138 -15.95 -50.02 -25.21
N GLU A 139 -15.89 -50.72 -26.34
CA GLU A 139 -15.81 -52.17 -26.35
C GLU A 139 -14.55 -52.59 -25.58
N ASP A 140 -14.78 -53.47 -24.62
CA ASP A 140 -13.82 -54.33 -23.94
C ASP A 140 -12.70 -53.66 -23.14
N MET A 141 -12.99 -53.37 -21.87
CA MET A 141 -11.94 -53.43 -20.84
C MET A 141 -12.53 -53.97 -19.53
N GLU A 142 -12.13 -55.20 -19.21
CA GLU A 142 -12.50 -56.00 -18.05
C GLU A 142 -12.33 -55.24 -16.72
N ILE A 143 -13.37 -54.52 -16.29
CA ILE A 143 -13.45 -53.87 -14.97
C ILE A 143 -14.43 -54.62 -14.05
N TYR A 144 -15.22 -55.55 -14.57
CA TYR A 144 -16.19 -56.32 -13.79
C TYR A 144 -15.66 -57.73 -13.51
N CYS A 145 -15.06 -57.94 -12.34
CA CYS A 145 -14.91 -59.30 -11.83
C CYS A 145 -16.30 -59.87 -11.58
N SER A 146 -16.60 -61.00 -12.19
CA SER A 146 -17.92 -61.63 -12.09
C SER A 146 -18.19 -62.08 -10.64
N VAL A 147 -19.47 -62.11 -10.23
CA VAL A 147 -19.88 -62.50 -8.87
C VAL A 147 -19.38 -63.90 -8.49
N ASP A 148 -19.20 -64.77 -9.48
CA ASP A 148 -18.70 -66.13 -9.30
C ASP A 148 -17.19 -66.17 -8.99
N GLU A 149 -16.37 -65.35 -9.67
CA GLU A 149 -14.94 -65.18 -9.34
C GLU A 149 -14.75 -64.60 -7.92
N LEU A 150 -15.69 -63.77 -7.47
CA LEU A 150 -15.70 -63.19 -6.13
C LEU A 150 -16.01 -64.22 -5.03
N ARG A 151 -16.81 -65.24 -5.35
CA ARG A 151 -17.17 -66.33 -4.44
C ARG A 151 -16.05 -67.38 -4.38
N GLU A 152 -15.40 -67.65 -5.50
CA GLU A 152 -14.31 -68.63 -5.59
C GLU A 152 -13.08 -68.20 -4.77
N ARG A 153 -12.73 -66.90 -4.79
CA ARG A 153 -11.65 -66.34 -3.95
C ARG A 153 -11.94 -66.38 -2.44
N ILE A 154 -13.21 -66.29 -2.03
CA ILE A 154 -13.61 -66.37 -0.61
C ILE A 154 -13.46 -67.80 -0.11
N ASN A 155 -13.85 -68.80 -0.91
CA ASN A 155 -13.67 -70.21 -0.55
C ASN A 155 -12.19 -70.63 -0.52
N ASN A 156 -11.34 -70.09 -1.41
CA ASN A 156 -9.90 -70.35 -1.37
C ASN A 156 -9.19 -69.69 -0.16
N SER A 157 -9.68 -68.53 0.31
CA SER A 157 -9.16 -67.87 1.52
C SER A 157 -9.43 -68.65 2.81
N GLN A 158 -10.51 -69.44 2.85
CA GLN A 158 -10.87 -70.24 4.04
C GLN A 158 -10.15 -71.60 4.14
N ASN A 159 -9.34 -71.98 3.13
CA ASN A 159 -8.62 -73.26 3.09
C ASN A 159 -7.08 -73.12 3.12
N ALA A 160 -6.52 -71.96 3.50
CA ALA A 160 -5.07 -71.79 3.67
C ALA A 160 -4.64 -71.98 5.15
N PRO A 161 -3.53 -72.70 5.45
CA PRO A 161 -3.15 -73.05 6.81
C PRO A 161 -2.63 -71.83 7.60
N ALA A 162 -3.00 -71.78 8.88
CA ALA A 162 -2.62 -70.73 9.82
C ALA A 162 -1.10 -70.57 9.97
N VAL A 163 -0.60 -69.35 9.75
CA VAL A 163 0.76 -68.92 10.12
C VAL A 163 0.64 -67.76 11.13
N PRO A 164 1.30 -67.82 12.31
CA PRO A 164 1.14 -66.80 13.35
C PRO A 164 1.86 -65.49 13.01
N PRO A 165 1.38 -64.32 13.50
CA PRO A 165 1.93 -63.02 13.15
C PRO A 165 3.20 -62.69 13.96
N ASN A 166 4.31 -62.45 13.26
CA ASN A 166 5.52 -61.83 13.79
C ASN A 166 5.37 -60.30 13.83
N LYS A 167 5.69 -59.65 14.96
CA LYS A 167 5.86 -58.19 15.11
C LYS A 167 7.23 -57.74 14.58
N PRO A 168 7.37 -56.50 14.10
CA PRO A 168 8.05 -55.45 14.90
C PRO A 168 7.38 -54.05 14.74
N THR A 169 7.22 -53.22 15.78
CA THR A 169 8.18 -52.23 16.36
C THR A 169 8.85 -51.37 15.27
N GLY A 170 8.73 -50.04 15.16
CA GLY A 170 7.98 -49.01 15.85
C GLY A 170 8.51 -47.64 15.38
N TYR A 171 7.63 -46.67 15.13
CA TYR A 171 7.99 -45.25 15.03
C TYR A 171 6.79 -44.44 15.53
N LYS A 172 7.00 -43.61 16.54
CA LYS A 172 6.01 -42.65 17.03
C LYS A 172 6.12 -41.37 16.20
N ALA A 173 5.03 -40.92 15.61
CA ALA A 173 4.88 -39.53 15.19
C ALA A 173 3.64 -38.96 15.92
N ILE A 174 3.90 -37.90 16.68
CA ILE A 174 2.95 -37.14 17.47
C ILE A 174 2.32 -36.10 16.55
N THR A 175 1.00 -36.14 16.38
CA THR A 175 0.20 -34.96 16.05
C THR A 175 -1.14 -35.07 16.76
N ASN A 176 -1.31 -34.29 17.83
CA ASN A 176 -2.59 -34.11 18.48
C ASN A 176 -3.52 -33.32 17.56
N PHE A 177 -4.57 -33.96 17.06
CA PHE A 177 -5.80 -33.27 16.67
C PHE A 177 -6.97 -34.02 17.29
N ASN A 178 -7.52 -33.41 18.34
CA ASN A 178 -8.71 -33.87 19.03
C ASN A 178 -9.93 -33.45 18.20
N ILE A 179 -10.49 -34.38 17.42
CA ILE A 179 -11.86 -34.23 16.88
C ILE A 179 -12.73 -35.21 17.64
N ASN A 180 -13.52 -34.65 18.56
CA ASN A 180 -14.61 -35.33 19.21
C ASN A 180 -15.73 -35.55 18.17
N SER A 181 -15.77 -36.73 17.53
CA SER A 181 -16.93 -37.16 16.74
C SER A 181 -17.52 -38.41 17.35
N ASN A 182 -18.79 -38.24 17.71
CA ASN A 182 -19.69 -39.17 18.36
C ASN A 182 -19.71 -40.56 17.69
N ALA A 183 -19.79 -41.59 18.50
CA ALA A 183 -19.89 -42.98 18.07
C ALA A 183 -21.18 -43.22 17.27
N GLY A 184 -21.03 -43.73 16.05
CA GLY A 184 -22.13 -44.25 15.22
C GLY A 184 -21.56 -45.04 14.04
N ASP A 185 -21.95 -46.31 13.93
CA ASP A 185 -21.84 -47.17 12.75
C ASP A 185 -20.46 -47.67 12.31
N LYS A 186 -19.87 -48.53 13.15
CA LYS A 186 -18.90 -49.54 12.71
C LYS A 186 -19.60 -50.74 12.07
N LYS A 187 -20.14 -50.57 10.87
CA LYS A 187 -20.37 -51.67 9.90
C LYS A 187 -20.19 -51.13 8.48
N ARG A 188 -18.99 -50.67 8.15
CA ARG A 188 -18.60 -50.63 6.72
C ARG A 188 -18.45 -52.09 6.31
N ASP A 189 -19.24 -52.49 5.32
CA ASP A 189 -19.30 -53.84 4.82
C ASP A 189 -17.90 -54.29 4.37
N VAL A 190 -17.41 -55.42 4.88
CA VAL A 190 -16.05 -55.94 4.60
C VAL A 190 -15.83 -56.12 3.09
N LEU A 191 -16.91 -56.31 2.34
CA LEU A 191 -16.91 -56.36 0.88
C LEU A 191 -16.51 -55.03 0.23
N GLN A 192 -16.89 -53.90 0.85
CA GLN A 192 -16.55 -52.55 0.40
C GLN A 192 -15.07 -52.24 0.69
N GLU A 193 -14.53 -52.71 1.82
CA GLU A 193 -13.10 -52.57 2.14
C GLU A 193 -12.20 -53.38 1.20
N ILE A 194 -12.58 -54.61 0.81
CA ILE A 194 -11.81 -55.42 -0.14
C ILE A 194 -11.84 -54.83 -1.55
N SER A 195 -12.98 -54.23 -1.95
CA SER A 195 -13.13 -53.54 -3.25
C SER A 195 -12.24 -52.30 -3.32
N LEU A 196 -12.21 -51.49 -2.25
CA LEU A 196 -11.40 -50.27 -2.19
C LEU A 196 -9.89 -50.56 -2.05
N ASN A 197 -9.51 -51.71 -1.47
CA ASN A 197 -8.12 -52.09 -1.25
C ASN A 197 -7.54 -53.05 -2.32
N SER A 198 -8.20 -53.15 -3.48
CA SER A 198 -7.71 -53.93 -4.62
C SER A 198 -6.41 -53.35 -5.18
N LYS A 199 -5.46 -54.23 -5.59
CA LYS A 199 -4.24 -53.82 -6.30
C LYS A 199 -4.57 -53.07 -7.60
N ALA A 200 -5.75 -53.26 -8.19
CA ALA A 200 -6.20 -52.56 -9.38
C ALA A 200 -6.64 -51.11 -9.08
N THR A 201 -7.38 -50.87 -7.99
CA THR A 201 -7.81 -49.53 -7.58
C THR A 201 -6.63 -48.67 -7.12
N GLN A 202 -5.65 -49.28 -6.43
CA GLN A 202 -4.39 -48.61 -6.08
C GLN A 202 -3.57 -48.21 -7.31
N LYS A 203 -3.55 -49.03 -8.37
CA LYS A 203 -2.86 -48.70 -9.63
C LYS A 203 -3.51 -47.54 -10.38
N VAL A 204 -4.84 -47.50 -10.41
CA VAL A 204 -5.59 -46.38 -11.01
C VAL A 204 -5.36 -45.10 -10.20
N ALA A 205 -5.46 -45.16 -8.86
CA ALA A 205 -5.19 -44.04 -7.99
C ALA A 205 -3.74 -43.51 -8.14
N ALA A 206 -2.75 -44.40 -8.20
CA ALA A 206 -1.37 -44.01 -8.44
C ALA A 206 -1.16 -43.36 -9.81
N ARG A 207 -1.88 -43.83 -10.85
CA ARG A 207 -1.79 -43.26 -12.21
C ARG A 207 -2.44 -41.88 -12.30
N VAL A 208 -3.55 -41.66 -11.58
CA VAL A 208 -4.20 -40.34 -11.45
C VAL A 208 -3.29 -39.38 -10.67
N GLN A 209 -2.72 -39.81 -9.55
CA GLN A 209 -1.78 -38.99 -8.77
C GLN A 209 -0.55 -38.58 -9.57
N LEU A 210 0.02 -39.49 -10.37
CA LEU A 210 1.17 -39.18 -11.22
C LEU A 210 0.82 -38.18 -12.32
N TRP A 211 -0.40 -38.26 -12.86
CA TRP A 211 -0.92 -37.32 -13.85
C TRP A 211 -1.16 -35.93 -13.24
N GLU A 212 -1.81 -35.86 -12.07
CA GLU A 212 -2.01 -34.61 -11.31
C GLU A 212 -0.66 -33.95 -10.96
N GLN A 213 0.31 -34.72 -10.47
CA GLN A 213 1.62 -34.20 -10.10
C GLN A 213 2.39 -33.67 -11.33
N ARG A 214 2.24 -34.31 -12.50
CA ARG A 214 2.83 -33.84 -13.75
C ARG A 214 2.16 -32.56 -14.25
N LEU A 215 0.83 -32.52 -14.24
CA LEU A 215 0.04 -31.35 -14.67
C LEU A 215 0.34 -30.13 -13.77
N ILE A 216 0.39 -30.33 -12.46
CA ILE A 216 0.72 -29.30 -11.48
C ILE A 216 2.20 -28.89 -11.63
N GLY A 217 3.11 -29.84 -11.84
CA GLY A 217 4.54 -29.58 -12.07
C GLY A 217 4.79 -28.73 -13.34
N GLU A 218 4.13 -29.05 -14.44
CA GLU A 218 4.24 -28.31 -15.70
C GLU A 218 3.69 -26.88 -15.55
N ARG A 219 2.49 -26.72 -14.96
CA ARG A 219 1.90 -25.39 -14.70
C ARG A 219 2.73 -24.54 -13.74
N THR A 220 3.25 -25.13 -12.66
CA THR A 220 4.07 -24.39 -11.67
C THR A 220 5.41 -23.96 -12.25
N CYS A 221 6.02 -24.78 -13.11
CA CYS A 221 7.23 -24.40 -13.84
C CYS A 221 6.97 -23.26 -14.84
N GLU A 222 5.85 -23.26 -15.54
CA GLU A 222 5.45 -22.18 -16.45
C GLU A 222 5.20 -20.87 -15.69
N ILE A 223 4.50 -20.92 -14.57
CA ILE A 223 4.25 -19.77 -13.69
C ILE A 223 5.58 -19.20 -13.16
N LEU A 224 6.49 -20.05 -12.69
CA LEU A 224 7.78 -19.62 -12.15
C LEU A 224 8.65 -18.97 -13.23
N LYS A 225 8.71 -19.57 -14.44
CA LYS A 225 9.40 -18.97 -15.59
C LYS A 225 8.79 -17.61 -15.97
N GLY A 226 7.46 -17.51 -15.97
CA GLY A 226 6.76 -16.26 -16.24
C GLY A 226 7.05 -15.17 -15.20
N MET A 227 7.09 -15.54 -13.92
CA MET A 227 7.43 -14.63 -12.82
C MET A 227 8.88 -14.16 -12.90
N GLN A 228 9.82 -15.06 -13.18
CA GLN A 228 11.23 -14.73 -13.35
C GLN A 228 11.45 -13.79 -14.56
N LYS A 229 10.76 -14.04 -15.67
CA LYS A 229 10.80 -13.16 -16.84
C LYS A 229 10.25 -11.77 -16.52
N LYS A 230 9.12 -11.68 -15.82
CA LYS A 230 8.56 -10.38 -15.38
C LYS A 230 9.51 -9.62 -14.46
N GLN A 231 10.19 -10.30 -13.53
CA GLN A 231 11.20 -9.67 -12.69
C GLN A 231 12.38 -9.14 -13.50
N GLN A 232 12.84 -9.91 -14.50
CA GLN A 232 13.92 -9.48 -15.38
C GLN A 232 13.51 -8.28 -16.25
N ASP A 233 12.28 -8.29 -16.78
CA ASP A 233 11.74 -7.19 -17.58
C ASP A 233 11.58 -5.91 -16.74
N ALA A 234 11.06 -6.03 -15.52
CA ALA A 234 10.96 -4.90 -14.58
C ALA A 234 12.33 -4.34 -14.16
N ALA A 235 13.32 -5.21 -13.95
CA ALA A 235 14.69 -4.78 -13.64
C ALA A 235 15.33 -4.03 -14.82
N ARG A 236 15.11 -4.50 -16.04
CA ARG A 236 15.58 -3.83 -17.27
C ARG A 236 14.89 -2.48 -17.48
N GLU A 237 13.57 -2.40 -17.26
CA GLU A 237 12.83 -1.15 -17.33
C GLU A 237 13.30 -0.14 -16.27
N ALA A 238 13.59 -0.61 -15.05
CA ALA A 238 14.16 0.22 -14.00
C ALA A 238 15.56 0.75 -14.35
N GLU A 239 16.41 -0.06 -14.99
CA GLU A 239 17.72 0.37 -15.47
C GLU A 239 17.59 1.40 -16.60
N GLU A 240 16.68 1.19 -17.54
CA GLU A 240 16.37 2.14 -18.62
C GLU A 240 15.84 3.47 -18.05
N ALA A 241 14.95 3.42 -17.05
CA ALA A 241 14.43 4.59 -16.37
C ALA A 241 15.53 5.33 -15.58
N ALA A 242 16.39 4.62 -14.86
CA ALA A 242 17.52 5.20 -14.15
C ALA A 242 18.52 5.86 -15.11
N LYS A 243 18.73 5.27 -16.30
CA LYS A 243 19.58 5.85 -17.34
C LYS A 243 18.96 7.11 -17.94
N GLN A 244 17.66 7.11 -18.21
CA GLN A 244 16.94 8.33 -18.66
C GLN A 244 17.02 9.43 -17.61
N GLU A 245 16.86 9.08 -16.33
CA GLU A 245 17.04 10.02 -15.23
C GLU A 245 18.48 10.57 -15.20
N GLU A 246 19.51 9.72 -15.29
CA GLU A 246 20.91 10.15 -15.35
C GLU A 246 21.20 11.07 -16.56
N GLU A 247 20.61 10.79 -17.73
CA GLU A 247 20.70 11.66 -18.90
C GLU A 247 20.05 13.03 -18.64
N LEU A 248 18.86 13.07 -18.03
CA LEU A 248 18.21 14.31 -17.60
C LEU A 248 19.06 15.09 -16.58
N TRP A 249 19.70 14.39 -15.62
CA TRP A 249 20.63 15.01 -14.67
C TRP A 249 21.88 15.55 -15.35
N LYS A 250 22.41 14.86 -16.36
CA LYS A 250 23.53 15.34 -17.17
C LYS A 250 23.15 16.60 -17.95
N GLU A 251 21.98 16.63 -18.58
CA GLU A 251 21.50 17.82 -19.30
C GLU A 251 21.29 19.01 -18.35
N GLN A 252 20.60 18.81 -17.22
CA GLN A 252 20.42 19.86 -16.23
C GLN A 252 21.74 20.30 -15.59
N GLY A 253 22.65 19.36 -15.31
CA GLY A 253 23.98 19.63 -14.77
C GLY A 253 24.88 20.41 -15.74
N ILE A 254 24.82 20.10 -17.04
CA ILE A 254 25.49 20.86 -18.10
C ILE A 254 24.92 22.28 -18.16
N HIS A 255 23.61 22.45 -18.03
CA HIS A 255 22.96 23.75 -18.04
C HIS A 255 23.37 24.60 -16.81
N ILE A 256 23.46 24.00 -15.63
CA ILE A 256 23.93 24.65 -14.40
C ILE A 256 25.41 25.04 -14.50
N LEU A 257 26.26 24.16 -15.05
CA LEU A 257 27.68 24.45 -15.28
C LEU A 257 27.88 25.57 -16.31
N PHE A 258 27.08 25.60 -17.38
CA PHE A 258 27.16 26.64 -18.41
C PHE A 258 26.75 28.04 -17.91
N TYR A 259 25.74 28.10 -17.02
CA TYR A 259 25.37 29.33 -16.33
C TYR A 259 26.43 29.78 -15.32
N PHE A 260 27.07 28.84 -14.60
CA PHE A 260 28.11 29.19 -13.64
C PHE A 260 29.38 29.71 -14.33
N THR A 261 29.75 29.17 -15.50
CA THR A 261 30.90 29.66 -16.27
C THR A 261 30.62 30.98 -17.00
N SER A 262 29.38 31.23 -17.43
CA SER A 262 29.00 32.52 -18.04
C SER A 262 28.84 33.67 -17.03
N SER A 263 28.69 33.36 -15.73
CA SER A 263 28.61 34.38 -14.67
C SER A 263 29.98 34.78 -14.08
N ILE A 264 31.07 34.13 -14.50
CA ILE A 264 32.45 34.35 -14.01
C ILE A 264 33.36 35.02 -15.06
N ALA A 265 32.87 35.24 -16.29
CA ALA A 265 33.55 36.02 -17.33
C ALA A 265 32.91 37.40 -17.47
#